data_AF-A0A967K090-F1
#
_entry.id   AF-A0A967K090-F1
#
_cell.length_a   1.000
_cell.length_b   1.000
_cell.length_c   1.000
_cell.angle_alpha   90.00
_cell.angle_beta   90.00
_cell.angle_gamma   90.00
#
_symmetry.space_group_name_H-M   'P 1'
#
loop_
_entity.id
_entity.type
_entity.pdbx_description
1 polymer ?
#
loop_
_entity_poly.entity_id
_entity_poly.type
_entity_poly.pdbx_seq_one_letter_code
_entity_poly.pdbx_strand_id
1 'polypeptide(L)' 'LIHRGGAGVSQILGTGGRDLSEAVGAATTLRALALLAADPRTRSVAVIAKLPAPAVAARVLAAASTLGKPAVVYFQG' A
#
# COMPACT_ATOMS: atom_id res chain seq x y z
N LEU A 1 12.43 1.89 -11.97
CA LEU A 1 11.72 2.88 -12.81
C LEU A 1 11.53 4.22 -12.11
N ILE A 2 11.11 4.24 -10.83
CA ILE A 2 10.93 5.50 -10.04
C ILE A 2 12.16 6.41 -10.10
N HIS A 3 13.35 5.90 -9.75
CA HIS A 3 14.59 6.68 -9.80
C HIS A 3 14.93 7.20 -11.21
N ARG A 4 14.74 6.38 -12.25
CA ARG A 4 14.96 6.78 -13.65
C ARG A 4 13.98 7.87 -14.12
N GLY A 5 12.79 7.94 -13.53
CA GLY A 5 11.82 9.00 -13.76
C GLY A 5 12.10 10.28 -12.96
N GLY A 6 13.28 10.42 -12.33
CA GLY A 6 13.65 11.59 -11.54
C GLY A 6 12.97 11.69 -10.17
N ALA A 7 12.24 10.65 -9.74
CA ALA A 7 11.58 10.60 -8.46
C ALA A 7 12.38 9.80 -7.41
N GLY A 8 12.18 10.14 -6.14
CA GLY A 8 12.74 9.42 -5.00
C GLY A 8 11.69 8.58 -4.27
N VAL A 9 12.18 7.70 -3.39
CA VAL A 9 11.33 6.94 -2.47
C VAL A 9 11.70 7.34 -1.05
N SER A 10 10.72 7.80 -0.26
CA SER A 10 10.92 8.11 1.15
C SER A 10 11.12 6.84 1.97
N GLN A 11 10.30 5.82 1.71
CA GLN A 11 10.27 4.55 2.43
C GLN A 11 9.82 3.40 1.51
N ILE A 12 10.34 2.20 1.76
CA ILE A 12 9.86 0.95 1.17
C ILE A 12 9.52 0.02 2.33
N LEU A 13 8.26 -0.39 2.42
CA LEU A 13 7.75 -1.24 3.50
C LEU A 13 7.33 -2.59 2.92
N GLY A 14 8.08 -3.64 3.24
CA GLY A 14 7.70 -5.01 2.90
C GLY A 14 6.61 -5.51 3.83
N THR A 15 5.48 -5.96 3.28
CA THR A 15 4.33 -6.42 4.06
C THR A 15 4.28 -7.95 4.20
N GLY A 16 5.04 -8.67 3.38
CA GLY A 16 5.10 -10.14 3.39
C GLY A 16 4.10 -10.77 2.42
N GLY A 17 4.51 -11.86 1.76
CA GLY A 17 3.76 -12.43 0.63
C GLY A 17 2.37 -13.00 0.95
N ARG A 18 2.06 -13.23 2.24
CA ARG A 18 0.77 -13.75 2.72
C ARG A 18 -0.12 -12.68 3.34
N ASP A 19 0.36 -11.43 3.44
CA ASP A 19 -0.35 -10.39 4.18
C ASP A 19 -1.76 -10.13 3.64
N LEU A 20 -1.92 -10.17 2.31
CA LEU A 20 -3.24 -9.97 1.69
C LEU A 20 -4.07 -11.25 1.57
N SER A 21 -3.69 -12.35 2.23
CA SER A 21 -4.57 -13.52 2.34
C SER A 21 -5.75 -13.21 3.26
N GLU A 22 -6.88 -13.91 3.09
CA GLU A 22 -8.04 -13.77 3.99
C GLU A 22 -7.68 -14.05 5.45
N ALA A 23 -6.82 -15.05 5.69
CA ALA A 23 -6.38 -15.43 7.03
C ALA A 23 -5.60 -14.33 7.77
N VAL A 24 -4.86 -13.48 7.04
CA VAL A 24 -4.08 -12.38 7.64
C VAL A 24 -4.82 -11.05 7.57
N GLY A 25 -5.61 -10.82 6.52
CA GLY A 25 -6.48 -9.66 6.41
C GLY A 25 -5.76 -8.32 6.20
N ALA A 26 -4.60 -8.33 5.52
CA ALA A 26 -3.79 -7.16 5.19
C ALA A 26 -3.23 -6.39 6.40
N ALA A 27 -3.05 -7.05 7.54
CA ALA A 27 -2.65 -6.41 8.80
C ALA A 27 -1.40 -5.51 8.65
N THR A 28 -0.36 -6.00 7.97
CA THR A 28 0.88 -5.23 7.79
C THR A 28 0.71 -4.12 6.75
N THR A 29 -0.02 -4.36 5.65
CA THR A 29 -0.33 -3.33 4.65
C THR A 29 -1.11 -2.17 5.27
N LEU A 30 -2.11 -2.44 6.11
CA LEU A 30 -2.89 -1.40 6.79
C LEU A 30 -2.04 -0.59 7.77
N ARG A 31 -1.13 -1.26 8.52
CA ARG A 31 -0.16 -0.58 9.38
C ARG A 31 0.78 0.31 8.57
N ALA A 32 1.28 -0.19 7.44
CA ALA A 32 2.18 0.55 6.55
C ALA A 32 1.50 1.79 5.97
N LEU A 33 0.24 1.68 5.55
CA LEU A 33 -0.56 2.83 5.10
C LEU A 33 -0.67 3.90 6.18
N ALA A 34 -0.98 3.52 7.43
CA ALA A 34 -1.05 4.48 8.54
C ALA A 34 0.29 5.18 8.81
N LEU A 35 1.41 4.45 8.75
CA LEU A 35 2.75 5.03 8.92
C LEU A 35 3.08 6.02 7.80
N LEU A 36 2.79 5.67 6.55
CA LEU A 36 3.03 6.53 5.39
C LEU A 36 2.12 7.76 5.37
N ALA A 37 0.88 7.64 5.88
CA ALA A 37 -0.01 8.78 6.06
C ALA A 37 0.57 9.80 7.06
N ALA A 38 1.16 9.31 8.16
CA ALA A 38 1.75 10.17 9.19
C ALA A 38 3.12 10.76 8.82
N ASP A 39 3.87 10.18 7.86
CA ASP A 39 5.19 10.68 7.49
C ASP A 39 5.12 11.94 6.59
N PRO A 40 5.53 13.14 7.06
CA PRO A 40 5.45 14.37 6.27
C PRO A 40 6.35 14.35 5.02
N ARG A 41 7.36 13.47 4.96
CA ARG A 41 8.23 13.34 3.78
C ARG A 41 7.60 12.51 2.66
N THR A 42 6.56 11.74 2.98
CA THR A 42 5.83 10.93 2.01
C THR A 42 4.72 11.77 1.38
N ARG A 43 4.85 12.06 0.08
CA ARG A 43 3.91 12.89 -0.69
C ARG A 43 2.85 12.09 -1.45
N SER A 44 3.13 10.84 -1.76
CA SER A 44 2.24 9.92 -2.47
C SER A 44 2.58 8.48 -2.09
N VAL A 45 1.60 7.58 -2.15
CA VAL A 45 1.77 6.17 -1.77
C VAL A 45 1.40 5.24 -2.92
N ALA A 46 2.19 4.19 -3.12
CA ALA A 46 1.89 3.13 -4.07
C ALA A 46 1.84 1.78 -3.33
N VAL A 47 0.77 1.01 -3.52
CA VAL A 47 0.62 -0.37 -3.04
C VAL A 47 0.69 -1.31 -4.22
N ILE A 48 1.64 -2.24 -4.20
CA ILE A 48 1.84 -3.25 -5.24
C ILE A 48 1.75 -4.63 -4.59
N ALA A 49 0.81 -5.46 -5.04
CA ALA A 49 0.65 -6.81 -4.51
C ALA A 49 0.00 -7.76 -5.53
N LYS A 50 0.03 -9.07 -5.25
CA LYS A 50 -0.77 -10.07 -5.98
C LYS A 50 -2.27 -9.84 -5.73
N LEU A 51 -3.12 -10.20 -6.70
CA LEU A 51 -4.57 -10.14 -6.58
C LEU A 51 -5.04 -10.88 -5.32
N PRO A 52 -5.56 -10.16 -4.30
CA PRO A 52 -6.00 -10.79 -3.06
C PRO A 52 -7.48 -11.17 -3.18
N ALA A 53 -8.00 -11.81 -2.13
CA ALA A 53 -9.44 -12.05 -2.04
C ALA A 53 -10.22 -10.71 -2.08
N PRO A 54 -11.43 -10.67 -2.69
CA PRO A 54 -12.18 -9.43 -2.87
C PRO A 54 -12.42 -8.63 -1.57
N ALA A 55 -12.71 -9.32 -0.47
CA ALA A 55 -12.91 -8.66 0.83
C ALA A 55 -11.63 -7.96 1.34
N VAL A 56 -10.47 -8.56 1.12
CA VAL A 56 -9.17 -7.98 1.50
C VAL A 56 -8.80 -6.82 0.58
N ALA A 57 -9.05 -6.95 -0.74
CA ALA A 57 -8.89 -5.85 -1.69
C ALA A 57 -9.71 -4.62 -1.28
N ALA A 58 -11.01 -4.82 -0.98
CA ALA A 58 -11.90 -3.75 -0.56
C ALA A 58 -11.39 -3.03 0.70
N ARG A 59 -10.87 -3.79 1.67
CA ARG A 59 -10.29 -3.23 2.91
C ARG A 59 -9.05 -2.37 2.64
N VAL A 60 -8.14 -2.83 1.77
CA VAL A 60 -6.94 -2.07 1.38
C VAL A 60 -7.32 -0.81 0.60
N LEU A 61 -8.26 -0.91 -0.34
CA LEU A 61 -8.74 0.22 -1.14
C LEU A 61 -9.41 1.29 -0.26
N ALA A 62 -10.25 0.87 0.70
CA ALA A 62 -10.88 1.78 1.66
C ALA A 62 -9.84 2.50 2.53
N ALA A 63 -8.81 1.79 3.01
CA ALA A 63 -7.74 2.43 3.77
C ALA A 63 -6.91 3.41 2.93
N ALA A 64 -6.63 3.05 1.67
CA ALA A 64 -5.91 3.91 0.73
C ALA A 64 -6.72 5.15 0.32
N SER A 65 -8.06 5.05 0.23
CA SER A 65 -8.91 6.20 -0.12
C SER A 65 -9.02 7.22 1.02
N THR A 66 -8.80 6.81 2.27
CA THR A 66 -8.82 7.70 3.45
C THR A 66 -7.44 8.20 3.88
N LEU A 67 -6.40 7.98 3.07
CA LEU A 67 -5.00 8.22 3.46
C LEU A 67 -4.63 9.71 3.63
N GLY A 68 -5.45 10.62 3.09
CA GLY A 68 -5.15 12.06 3.03
C GLY A 68 -4.00 12.41 2.07
N LYS A 69 -3.52 11.45 1.27
CA LYS A 69 -2.44 11.59 0.29
C LYS A 69 -2.81 10.85 -0.98
N PRO A 70 -2.35 11.31 -2.17
CA PRO A 70 -2.53 10.57 -3.41
C PRO A 70 -2.02 9.15 -3.28
N ALA A 71 -2.89 8.18 -3.59
CA ALA A 71 -2.60 6.76 -3.47
C ALA A 71 -2.90 6.04 -4.79
N VAL A 72 -2.01 5.13 -5.18
CA VAL A 72 -2.21 4.20 -6.29
C VAL A 72 -2.14 2.78 -5.75
N VAL A 73 -3.12 1.95 -6.09
CA VAL A 73 -3.16 0.54 -5.71
C VAL A 73 -3.15 -0.29 -6.98
N TYR A 74 -2.17 -1.18 -7.10
CA TYR A 74 -2.04 -2.11 -8.21
C TYR A 74 -2.04 -3.55 -7.68
N PHE A 75 -3.10 -4.28 -8.00
CA PHE A 75 -3.20 -5.71 -7.77
C PHE A 75 -2.84 -6.45 -9.06
N GLN A 76 -1.73 -7.19 -9.03
CA GLN A 76 -1.27 -8.02 -10.14
C GLN A 76 -2.16 -9.26 -10.26
N GLY A 77 -2.89 -9.34 -11.37
CA GLY A 77 -3.74 -10.46 -11.79
C GLY A 77 -3.96 -10.39 -13.28
#